data_AF-A0A4Y2JYR3-F1
#
_entry.id   AF-A0A4Y2JYR3-F1
#
_cell.length_a   1.000
_cell.length_b   1.000
_cell.length_c   1.000
_cell.angle_alpha   90.00
_cell.angle_beta   90.00
_cell.angle_gamma   90.00
#
_symmetry.space_group_name_H-M   'P 1'
#
loop_
_entity.id
_entity.type
_entity.pdbx_description
1 polymer ?
#
loop_
_entity_poly.entity_id
_entity_poly.type
_entity_poly.pdbx_seq_one_letter_code
_entity_poly.pdbx_strand_id
1 'polypeptide(L)'
;MKATGWSIHPPEHFEPIQISLEDGEANIARKDIINIFTDGSKTEHGVGAAFCVLTNDIWAYQWSAKLNDNNTVFQAELTALHEAVIYATHLPNHNTSKIYVDNRASIMASSN
;
A
#
# COMPACT_ATOMS: atom_id res chain seq x y z
N MET A 1 -21.13 28.57 -10.18
CA MET A 1 -21.13 28.22 -8.74
C MET A 1 -20.15 27.08 -8.55
N LYS A 2 -19.12 27.25 -7.71
CA LYS A 2 -18.23 26.16 -7.29
C LYS A 2 -18.69 25.72 -5.91
N ALA A 3 -18.99 24.43 -5.74
CA ALA A 3 -19.19 23.82 -4.44
C ALA A 3 -17.92 23.07 -4.05
N THR A 4 -17.21 23.63 -3.09
CA THR A 4 -16.19 22.97 -2.27
C THR A 4 -16.89 22.19 -1.16
N GLY A 5 -16.54 20.92 -1.00
CA GLY A 5 -17.04 20.10 0.10
C GLY A 5 -16.54 18.67 0.00
N TRP A 6 -15.26 18.44 0.32
CA TRP A 6 -14.79 17.11 0.68
C TRP A 6 -14.77 17.09 2.21
N SER A 7 -15.81 16.53 2.81
CA SER A 7 -15.83 16.28 4.24
C SER A 7 -14.87 15.13 4.52
N ILE A 8 -13.72 15.49 5.06
CA ILE A 8 -12.84 14.59 5.81
C ILE A 8 -13.69 14.09 6.99
N HIS A 9 -14.00 12.79 7.03
CA HIS A 9 -14.49 12.15 8.25
C HIS A 9 -13.26 11.83 9.12
N PRO A 10 -13.03 12.53 10.24
CA PRO A 10 -12.03 12.09 11.20
C PRO A 10 -12.63 10.91 11.97
N PRO A 11 -11.91 9.80 12.15
CA PRO A 11 -12.40 8.73 12.99
C PRO A 11 -12.30 9.19 14.45
N GLU A 12 -13.41 9.13 15.20
CA GLU A 12 -13.56 9.80 16.51
C GLU A 12 -12.76 9.19 17.66
N HIS A 13 -12.06 8.07 17.47
CA HIS A 13 -11.24 7.46 18.53
C HIS A 13 -9.95 6.88 17.94
N PHE A 14 -9.06 7.75 17.47
CA PHE A 14 -7.64 7.42 17.34
C PHE A 14 -6.96 7.78 18.65
N GLU A 15 -6.61 6.76 19.45
CA GLU A 15 -5.44 6.91 20.32
C GLU A 15 -4.28 7.29 19.37
N PRO A 16 -3.66 8.47 19.54
CA PRO A 16 -2.50 8.79 18.73
C PRO A 16 -1.46 7.74 19.11
N ILE A 17 -1.16 6.82 18.19
CA ILE A 17 0.06 6.05 18.25
C ILE A 17 1.17 7.12 18.27
N GLN A 18 1.65 7.43 19.47
CA GLN A 18 2.68 8.41 19.72
C GLN A 18 3.99 7.76 19.30
N ILE A 19 4.28 7.81 18.00
CA ILE A 19 5.57 7.39 17.46
C ILE A 19 6.53 8.55 17.72
N SER A 20 7.31 8.47 18.78
CA SER A 20 8.45 9.37 19.00
C SER A 20 9.57 9.00 18.04
N LEU A 21 10.05 9.98 17.27
CA LEU A 21 11.28 9.86 16.49
C LEU A 21 12.47 10.09 17.43
N GLU A 22 13.28 9.06 17.65
CA GLU A 22 14.61 9.19 18.25
C GLU A 22 15.66 9.11 17.15
N ASP A 23 16.52 10.12 17.05
CA ASP A 23 17.74 10.05 16.25
C ASP A 23 18.78 9.22 17.03
N GLY A 24 18.73 7.91 16.81
CA GLY A 24 19.61 6.91 17.43
C GLY A 24 20.30 6.06 16.37
N GLU A 25 21.63 6.12 16.38
CA GLU A 25 22.55 5.65 15.34
C GLU A 25 22.50 4.15 14.98
N ALA A 26 22.91 3.89 13.73
CA ALA A 26 23.51 2.67 13.19
C ALA A 26 22.66 1.38 13.13
N ASN A 27 21.88 1.23 12.04
CA ASN A 27 21.53 -0.09 11.51
C ASN A 27 22.09 -0.25 10.08
N ILE A 28 23.41 -0.39 9.97
CA ILE A 28 24.16 -0.61 8.73
C ILE A 28 23.97 -2.06 8.21
N ALA A 29 22.76 -2.62 8.29
CA ALA A 29 22.47 -3.99 7.86
C ALA A 29 21.13 -4.18 7.12
N ARG A 30 20.28 -3.15 6.99
CA ARG A 30 18.94 -3.27 6.38
C ARG A 30 18.75 -2.54 5.05
N LYS A 31 19.85 -2.11 4.41
CA LYS A 31 19.80 -1.27 3.21
C LYS A 31 19.08 -1.88 2.00
N ASP A 32 18.76 -3.17 2.05
CA ASP A 32 18.30 -3.95 0.91
C ASP A 32 16.90 -4.57 1.08
N ILE A 33 16.19 -4.32 2.20
CA ILE A 33 14.81 -4.82 2.36
C ILE A 33 13.80 -3.72 1.99
N ILE A 34 13.01 -4.01 0.96
CA ILE A 34 11.95 -3.13 0.47
C ILE A 34 10.62 -3.74 0.89
N ASN A 35 9.84 -3.01 1.68
CA ASN A 35 8.50 -3.45 2.09
C ASN A 35 7.47 -2.77 1.19
N ILE A 36 6.56 -3.55 0.64
CA ILE A 36 5.49 -3.07 -0.25
C ILE A 36 4.17 -3.48 0.37
N PHE A 37 3.26 -2.54 0.60
CA PHE A 37 1.94 -2.79 1.16
C PHE A 37 0.90 -2.56 0.09
N THR A 38 -0.04 -3.48 -0.07
CA THR A 38 -1.12 -3.40 -1.05
C THR A 38 -2.46 -3.25 -0.36
N ASP A 39 -3.37 -2.48 -0.95
CA ASP A 39 -4.74 -2.36 -0.48
C ASP A 39 -5.71 -2.18 -1.67
N GLY A 40 -6.92 -2.72 -1.50
CA GLY A 40 -8.04 -2.56 -2.42
C GLY A 40 -9.26 -2.06 -1.67
N SER A 41 -9.92 -1.04 -2.20
CA SER A 41 -11.08 -0.42 -1.55
C SER A 41 -12.27 -0.36 -2.49
N LYS A 42 -13.48 -0.38 -1.89
CA LYS A 42 -14.73 -0.10 -2.58
C LYS A 42 -15.60 0.81 -1.73
N THR A 43 -16.11 1.86 -2.35
CA THR A 43 -17.07 2.81 -1.77
C THR A 43 -18.26 2.94 -2.71
N GLU A 44 -19.27 3.71 -2.30
CA GLU A 44 -20.38 4.10 -3.19
C GLU A 44 -19.90 4.96 -4.39
N HIS A 45 -18.71 5.57 -4.31
CA HIS A 45 -18.15 6.44 -5.34
C HIS A 45 -17.15 5.74 -6.28
N GLY A 46 -16.92 4.45 -6.06
CA GLY A 46 -16.13 3.61 -6.95
C GLY A 46 -15.18 2.66 -6.23
N VAL A 47 -14.28 2.09 -7.02
CA VAL A 47 -13.34 1.06 -6.60
C VAL A 47 -11.92 1.56 -6.81
N GLY A 48 -11.03 1.35 -5.84
CA GLY A 48 -9.65 1.80 -5.89
C GLY A 48 -8.67 0.69 -5.54
N ALA A 49 -7.52 0.70 -6.19
CA ALA A 49 -6.38 -0.16 -5.88
C ALA A 49 -5.17 0.71 -5.58
N ALA A 50 -4.35 0.35 -4.61
CA ALA A 50 -3.13 1.09 -4.28
C ALA A 50 -2.04 0.18 -3.72
N PHE A 51 -0.79 0.60 -3.88
CA PHE A 51 0.32 0.09 -3.09
C PHE A 51 1.28 1.21 -2.68
N CYS A 52 1.98 1.02 -1.58
CA CYS A 52 3.03 1.92 -1.11
C CYS A 52 4.30 1.15 -0.74
N VAL A 53 5.43 1.84 -0.82
CA VAL A 53 6.78 1.27 -0.67
C VAL A 53 7.49 1.95 0.47
N LEU A 54 7.97 1.15 1.41
CA LEU A 54 8.76 1.57 2.57
C LEU A 54 10.17 0.98 2.46
N THR A 55 11.17 1.86 2.37
CA THR A 55 12.58 1.49 2.26
C THR A 55 13.35 2.17 3.39
N ASN A 56 14.11 1.40 4.18
CA ASN A 56 14.82 1.93 5.35
C ASN A 56 13.92 2.76 6.28
N ASP A 57 12.70 2.27 6.52
CA ASP A 57 11.68 2.92 7.36
C ASP A 57 11.23 4.31 6.86
N ILE A 58 11.51 4.63 5.58
CA ILE A 58 11.06 5.86 4.90
C ILE A 58 10.15 5.51 3.73
N TRP A 59 9.02 6.21 3.62
CA TRP A 59 8.09 6.07 2.48
C TRP A 59 8.75 6.59 1.20
N ALA A 60 8.98 5.69 0.24
CA ALA A 60 9.76 5.96 -0.96
C ALA A 60 8.91 6.13 -2.22
N TYR A 61 7.79 5.40 -2.32
CA TYR A 61 6.94 5.40 -3.50
C TYR A 61 5.50 5.02 -3.17
N GLN A 62 4.56 5.50 -3.99
CA GLN A 62 3.16 5.10 -3.94
C GLN A 62 2.59 5.02 -5.36
N TRP A 63 1.66 4.08 -5.55
CA TRP A 63 0.86 3.94 -6.75
C TRP A 63 -0.60 3.76 -6.36
N SER A 64 -1.50 4.34 -7.16
CA SER A 64 -2.94 4.10 -7.02
C SER A 64 -3.66 4.24 -8.35
N ALA A 65 -4.78 3.53 -8.48
CA ALA A 65 -5.67 3.63 -9.64
C ALA A 65 -7.14 3.53 -9.23
N LYS A 66 -7.98 4.29 -9.92
CA LYS A 66 -9.43 4.08 -9.91
C LYS A 66 -9.78 2.97 -10.91
N LEU A 67 -10.50 1.96 -10.47
CA LEU A 67 -10.99 0.85 -11.30
C LEU A 67 -12.43 1.10 -11.73
N ASN A 68 -13.00 0.17 -12.50
CA ASN A 68 -14.41 0.24 -12.87
C ASN A 68 -15.27 0.13 -11.59
N ASP A 69 -16.33 0.93 -11.49
CA ASP A 69 -17.20 0.93 -10.31
C ASP A 69 -17.87 -0.44 -10.05
N ASN A 70 -17.97 -1.29 -11.08
CA ASN A 70 -18.47 -2.66 -10.99
C ASN A 70 -17.44 -3.67 -10.44
N ASN A 71 -16.15 -3.30 -10.36
CA ASN A 71 -15.14 -4.20 -9.80
C ASN A 71 -15.40 -4.50 -8.32
N THR A 72 -14.93 -5.66 -7.85
CA THR A 72 -14.99 -6.03 -6.43
C THR A 72 -13.73 -5.55 -5.69
N VAL A 73 -13.79 -5.51 -4.36
CA VAL A 73 -12.61 -5.28 -3.50
C VAL A 73 -11.52 -6.30 -3.83
N PHE A 74 -11.89 -7.58 -3.98
CA PHE A 74 -10.95 -8.64 -4.36
C PHE A 74 -10.23 -8.37 -5.69
N GLN A 75 -10.93 -7.88 -6.72
CA GLN A 75 -10.29 -7.50 -7.97
C GLN A 75 -9.37 -6.29 -7.81
N ALA A 76 -9.70 -5.36 -6.91
CA ALA A 76 -8.87 -4.22 -6.61
C ALA A 76 -7.59 -4.61 -5.88
N GLU A 77 -7.67 -5.46 -4.87
CA GLU A 77 -6.52 -6.01 -4.16
C GLU A 77 -5.61 -6.83 -5.10
N LEU A 78 -6.19 -7.66 -5.98
CA LEU A 78 -5.42 -8.39 -6.98
C LEU A 78 -4.71 -7.45 -7.96
N THR A 79 -5.35 -6.33 -8.32
CA THR A 79 -4.74 -5.31 -9.18
C THR A 79 -3.59 -4.62 -8.43
N ALA A 80 -3.78 -4.23 -7.17
CA ALA A 80 -2.73 -3.66 -6.34
C ALA A 80 -1.53 -4.61 -6.19
N LEU A 81 -1.80 -5.90 -5.95
CA LEU A 81 -0.78 -6.95 -5.85
C LEU A 81 -0.03 -7.14 -7.18
N HIS A 82 -0.73 -7.17 -8.30
CA HIS A 82 -0.12 -7.28 -9.62
C HIS A 82 0.85 -6.14 -9.90
N GLU A 83 0.43 -4.90 -9.65
CA GLU A 83 1.28 -3.72 -9.86
C GLU A 83 2.45 -3.66 -8.86
N ALA A 84 2.24 -4.09 -7.61
CA ALA A 84 3.31 -4.23 -6.62
C ALA A 84 4.36 -5.27 -7.05
N VAL A 85 3.95 -6.39 -7.64
CA VAL A 85 4.86 -7.41 -8.18
C VAL A 85 5.63 -6.84 -9.38
N ILE A 86 4.95 -6.18 -10.32
CA ILE A 86 5.62 -5.51 -11.44
C ILE A 86 6.66 -4.53 -10.92
N TYR A 87 6.30 -3.66 -9.98
CA TYR A 87 7.24 -2.74 -9.35
C TYR A 87 8.44 -3.49 -8.76
N ALA A 88 8.19 -4.55 -7.98
CA ALA A 88 9.23 -5.35 -7.34
C ALA A 88 10.18 -6.00 -8.37
N THR A 89 9.67 -6.46 -9.51
CA THR A 89 10.49 -7.07 -10.57
C THR A 89 11.42 -6.09 -11.28
N HIS A 90 11.14 -4.79 -11.20
CA HIS A 90 11.99 -3.73 -11.77
C HIS A 90 13.03 -3.20 -10.77
N LEU A 91 13.03 -3.69 -9.52
CA LEU A 91 14.03 -3.30 -8.53
C LEU A 91 15.37 -3.99 -8.79
N PRO A 92 16.50 -3.37 -8.42
CA PRO A 92 17.81 -4.01 -8.52
C PRO A 92 17.85 -5.39 -7.84
N ASN A 93 18.47 -6.38 -8.49
CA ASN A 93 18.54 -7.79 -8.04
C ASN A 93 19.14 -8.02 -6.65
N HIS A 94 19.83 -7.03 -6.08
CA HIS A 94 20.38 -7.13 -4.72
C HIS A 94 19.37 -6.77 -3.63
N ASN A 95 18.19 -6.28 -4.00
CA ASN A 95 17.13 -5.92 -3.06
C ASN A 95 16.18 -7.09 -2.83
N THR A 96 15.90 -7.39 -1.56
CA THR A 96 14.84 -8.31 -1.16
C THR A 96 13.53 -7.54 -0.99
N SER A 97 12.50 -7.87 -1.77
CA SER A 97 11.18 -7.27 -1.63
C SER A 97 10.24 -8.15 -0.79
N LYS A 98 9.49 -7.54 0.13
CA LYS A 98 8.42 -8.17 0.89
C LYS A 98 7.10 -7.48 0.56
N ILE A 99 6.16 -8.22 -0.02
CA ILE A 99 4.83 -7.69 -0.35
C ILE A 99 3.85 -8.15 0.74
N TYR A 100 3.17 -7.20 1.36
CA TYR A 100 2.18 -7.39 2.41
C TYR A 100 0.79 -7.23 1.80
N VAL A 101 0.00 -8.29 1.91
CA VAL A 101 -1.37 -8.38 1.42
C VAL A 101 -2.25 -8.73 2.60
N ASP A 102 -3.33 -7.98 2.80
CA ASP A 102 -4.29 -8.13 3.89
C ASP A 102 -5.32 -9.25 3.64
N ASN A 103 -5.65 -9.53 2.38
CA ASN A 103 -6.59 -10.58 2.02
C ASN A 103 -5.92 -11.93 1.68
N ARG A 104 -6.22 -12.94 2.50
CA ARG A 104 -5.79 -14.33 2.28
C ARG A 104 -6.26 -14.91 0.95
N ALA A 105 -7.44 -14.52 0.46
CA ALA A 105 -7.93 -14.97 -0.84
C ALA A 105 -7.01 -14.50 -1.97
N SER A 106 -6.49 -13.28 -1.88
CA SER A 106 -5.58 -12.68 -2.87
C SER A 106 -4.22 -13.39 -2.87
N ILE A 107 -3.71 -13.75 -1.69
CA ILE A 107 -2.52 -14.61 -1.56
C ILE A 107 -2.75 -15.97 -2.23
N MET A 108 -3.85 -16.65 -1.89
CA MET A 108 -4.20 -17.97 -2.44
C MET A 108 -4.34 -17.95 -3.97
N ALA A 109 -4.93 -16.89 -4.53
CA ALA A 109 -5.08 -16.72 -5.96
C ALA A 109 -3.74 -16.47 -6.69
N SER A 110 -2.76 -15.90 -5.99
CA SER A 110 -1.42 -15.62 -6.53
C SER A 110 -0.41 -16.76 -6.37
N SER A 111 -0.65 -17.69 -5.44
CA SER A 111 0.19 -18.87 -5.19
C SER A 111 -0.22 -20.02 -6.09
N ASN A 112 0.36 -20.13 -7.28
CA ASN A 112 0.14 -21.25 -8.20
C ASN A 112 1.40 -22.11 -8.30
#